data_AF-A0A661SFI2-F1
#
_entry.id   AF-A0A661SFI2-F1
#
_cell.length_a   1.000
_cell.length_b   1.000
_cell.length_c   1.000
_cell.angle_alpha   90.00
_cell.angle_beta   90.00
_cell.angle_gamma   90.00
#
_symmetry.space_group_name_H-M   'P 1'
#
loop_
_entity.id
_entity.type
_entity.pdbx_description
1 polymer ?
#
loop_
_entity_poly.entity_id
_entity_poly.type
_entity_poly.pdbx_seq_one_letter_code
_entity_poly.pdbx_strand_id
1 'polypeptide(L)'
;MKFVLKYLPFVGIIAINSLAIAGRYRLETLKPYLLAITFVVLLNLAAAVMAKVRSYFLYGISGIVILGTFSAFLLPSLGQIYLEHVISCLYAGLFFVAFFPPLFGLDPFTYEFSKKNYPEVVTRTAQFRKINIIINYIWAALFGISIILTEITYSDDGGIQIIVSSLVPIILQLTVGVPVNIKLPPVLMQTVRGERMHFKTVKELFEAMPHGLNKKIAKGIDTIIQFCLTGEEPTHGYLIIKDMECTYSKGIHPNPRTTINADSRIWLAISNNEISGDQAYINKKYTVDGDMTIMLKFADLFDRSSHVEEEIKPKEVKFEYKIFEPERIRKIVVYDGGPRNARFSKTTFMTKHFCKGAESAGAEIEYISLKDMKINSCTGCYTCWTKTPGKCIFKDDMTDLRKKFRKADLVVFASPLYIFNVTGIMKNFMDRLLTNLKPYMLIENGFTMHPHRYQEDKEQGFVVFSAAGFPEVEHNFDGLKGMFRCLHSHFEKSFLMGEFYMPGAELIAQPVYADRRRKVEQACYDAGQQVVREGKISIKFMQAVADMEITQAKFKEQADYFWESLDGKSAYLTDSPKLEDV
;
A
#
# COMPACT_ATOMS: atom_id res chain seq x y z
N MET A 1 6.58 -45.26 19.64
CA MET A 1 5.12 -45.47 19.65
C MET A 1 4.35 -44.54 18.68
N LYS A 2 4.34 -43.20 18.84
CA LYS A 2 3.58 -42.29 17.95
C LYS A 2 3.98 -42.35 16.45
N PHE A 3 5.24 -42.63 16.15
CA PHE A 3 5.72 -42.81 14.78
C PHE A 3 5.09 -44.06 14.13
N VAL A 4 5.16 -45.21 14.82
CA VAL A 4 4.58 -46.47 14.35
C VAL A 4 3.09 -46.32 14.05
N LEU A 5 2.33 -45.71 14.96
CA LEU A 5 0.90 -45.49 14.78
C LEU A 5 0.56 -44.66 13.53
N LYS A 6 1.42 -43.71 13.14
CA LYS A 6 1.19 -42.86 11.95
C LYS A 6 1.41 -43.59 10.64
N TYR A 7 2.38 -44.50 10.59
CA TYR A 7 2.86 -45.09 9.34
C TYR A 7 2.47 -46.57 9.16
N LEU A 8 1.89 -47.23 10.16
CA LEU A 8 1.40 -48.61 10.02
C LEU A 8 0.43 -48.82 8.84
N PRO A 9 -0.51 -47.90 8.53
CA PRO A 9 -1.41 -48.08 7.38
C PRO A 9 -0.66 -48.19 6.03
N PHE A 10 0.52 -47.56 5.88
CA PHE A 10 1.35 -47.73 4.69
C PHE A 10 1.86 -49.17 4.56
N VAL A 11 2.25 -49.80 5.67
CA VAL A 11 2.65 -51.22 5.67
C VAL A 11 1.49 -52.10 5.23
N GLY A 12 0.26 -51.75 5.62
CA GLY A 12 -0.96 -52.40 5.14
C GLY A 12 -1.12 -52.32 3.63
N ILE A 13 -0.95 -51.14 3.03
CA ILE A 13 -1.02 -50.97 1.56
C ILE A 13 0.07 -51.77 0.84
N ILE A 14 1.31 -51.75 1.35
CA ILE A 14 2.42 -52.54 0.77
C ILE A 14 2.10 -54.03 0.82
N ALA A 15 1.54 -54.51 1.94
CA ALA A 15 1.13 -55.90 2.09
C ALA A 15 0.00 -56.27 1.12
N ILE A 16 -1.03 -55.42 0.96
CA ILE A 16 -2.11 -55.63 -0.01
C ILE A 16 -1.56 -55.71 -1.43
N ASN A 17 -0.69 -54.78 -1.83
CA ASN A 17 -0.09 -54.78 -3.16
C ASN A 17 0.74 -56.05 -3.42
N SER A 18 1.56 -56.45 -2.45
CA SER A 18 2.41 -57.65 -2.55
C SER A 18 1.57 -58.93 -2.68
N LEU A 19 0.49 -59.03 -1.89
CA LEU A 19 -0.44 -60.14 -1.96
C LEU A 19 -1.26 -60.13 -3.26
N ALA A 20 -1.65 -58.96 -3.75
CA ALA A 20 -2.36 -58.83 -5.02
C ALA A 20 -1.51 -59.36 -6.19
N ILE A 21 -0.23 -59.00 -6.23
CA ILE A 21 0.74 -59.52 -7.22
C ILE A 21 0.89 -61.04 -7.07
N ALA A 22 1.14 -61.54 -5.85
CA ALA A 22 1.33 -62.97 -5.60
C ALA A 22 0.08 -63.81 -5.93
N GLY A 23 -1.11 -63.27 -5.65
CA GLY A 23 -2.41 -63.87 -5.92
C GLY A 23 -2.90 -63.69 -7.36
N ARG A 24 -2.10 -63.11 -8.25
CA ARG A 24 -2.48 -62.76 -9.63
C ARG A 24 -3.80 -62.00 -9.71
N TYR A 25 -4.00 -61.07 -8.78
CA TYR A 25 -5.16 -60.18 -8.69
C TYR A 25 -6.52 -60.91 -8.57
N ARG A 26 -6.54 -62.18 -8.14
CA ARG A 26 -7.79 -62.93 -7.96
C ARG A 26 -8.48 -62.51 -6.67
N LEU A 27 -9.56 -61.72 -6.80
CA LEU A 27 -10.32 -61.18 -5.68
C LEU A 27 -10.72 -62.21 -4.62
N GLU A 28 -11.29 -63.35 -5.03
CA GLU A 28 -11.78 -64.37 -4.09
C GLU A 28 -10.68 -64.96 -3.21
N THR A 29 -9.46 -65.11 -3.74
CA THR A 29 -8.31 -65.61 -2.99
C THR A 29 -7.75 -64.57 -2.02
N LEU A 30 -7.98 -63.28 -2.29
CA LEU A 30 -7.39 -62.16 -1.56
C LEU A 30 -8.30 -61.59 -0.46
N LYS A 31 -9.62 -61.82 -0.53
CA LYS A 31 -10.61 -61.42 0.48
C LYS A 31 -10.22 -61.69 1.95
N PRO A 32 -9.74 -62.89 2.35
CA PRO A 32 -9.39 -63.15 3.75
C PRO A 32 -8.19 -62.31 4.22
N TYR A 33 -7.23 -62.04 3.34
CA TYR A 33 -6.08 -61.21 3.66
C TYR A 33 -6.44 -59.72 3.75
N LEU A 34 -7.32 -59.24 2.86
CA LEU A 34 -7.87 -57.88 2.94
C LEU A 34 -8.56 -57.63 4.28
N LEU A 35 -9.40 -58.57 4.75
CA LEU A 35 -10.05 -58.49 6.07
C LEU A 35 -9.04 -58.45 7.22
N ALA A 36 -8.02 -59.33 7.19
CA ALA A 36 -6.99 -59.36 8.22
C ALA A 36 -6.20 -58.05 8.29
N ILE A 37 -5.81 -57.49 7.14
CA ILE A 37 -5.09 -56.21 7.06
C ILE A 37 -5.98 -55.07 7.52
N THR A 38 -7.24 -55.01 7.08
CA THR A 38 -8.20 -53.99 7.54
C THR A 38 -8.43 -54.06 9.05
N PHE A 39 -8.52 -55.27 9.62
CA PHE A 39 -8.63 -55.44 11.07
C PHE A 39 -7.43 -54.84 11.83
N VAL A 40 -6.21 -55.10 11.36
CA VAL A 40 -4.99 -54.50 11.92
C VAL A 40 -5.02 -52.97 11.79
N VAL A 41 -5.46 -52.43 10.65
CA VAL A 41 -5.60 -50.99 10.44
C VAL A 41 -6.65 -50.37 11.38
N LEU A 42 -7.78 -51.05 11.62
CA LEU A 42 -8.81 -50.60 12.55
C LEU A 42 -8.30 -50.58 14.00
N LEU A 43 -7.56 -51.62 14.41
CA LEU A 43 -6.89 -51.63 15.73
C LEU A 43 -5.89 -50.48 15.87
N ASN A 44 -5.12 -50.19 14.81
CA ASN A 44 -4.20 -49.07 14.79
C ASN A 44 -4.91 -47.71 14.90
N LEU A 45 -6.04 -47.54 14.21
CA LEU A 45 -6.89 -46.34 14.35
C LEU A 45 -7.42 -46.18 15.77
N ALA A 46 -7.92 -47.25 16.40
CA ALA A 46 -8.38 -47.23 17.78
C ALA A 46 -7.25 -46.84 18.75
N ALA A 47 -6.07 -47.47 18.60
CA ALA A 47 -4.89 -47.14 19.39
C ALA A 47 -4.41 -45.69 19.18
N ALA A 48 -4.48 -45.17 17.95
CA ALA A 48 -4.14 -43.79 17.65
C ALA A 48 -5.12 -42.78 18.27
N VAL A 49 -6.42 -43.08 18.28
CA VAL A 49 -7.44 -42.27 18.96
C VAL A 49 -7.17 -42.22 20.47
N MET A 50 -6.93 -43.38 21.10
CA MET A 50 -6.58 -43.45 22.54
C MET A 50 -5.29 -42.68 22.86
N ALA A 51 -4.30 -42.73 21.97
CA ALA A 51 -3.03 -42.02 22.11
C ALA A 51 -3.07 -40.53 21.67
N LYS A 52 -4.25 -40.01 21.29
CA LYS A 52 -4.47 -38.65 20.76
C LYS A 52 -3.54 -38.29 19.59
N VAL A 53 -3.22 -39.27 18.74
CA VAL A 53 -2.41 -39.07 17.54
C VAL A 53 -3.30 -38.64 16.39
N ARG A 54 -3.18 -37.37 15.98
CA ARG A 54 -3.86 -36.81 14.80
C ARG A 54 -2.89 -36.72 13.63
N SER A 55 -3.27 -37.26 12.47
CA SER A 55 -2.48 -37.17 11.25
C SER A 55 -3.35 -37.42 10.02
N TYR A 56 -3.27 -36.53 9.03
CA TYR A 56 -3.94 -36.69 7.75
C TYR A 56 -3.55 -37.99 7.03
N PHE A 57 -2.28 -38.39 7.08
CA PHE A 57 -1.81 -39.65 6.49
C PHE A 57 -2.40 -40.89 7.18
N LEU A 58 -2.49 -40.87 8.50
CA LEU A 58 -3.11 -41.95 9.27
C LEU A 58 -4.56 -42.16 8.82
N TYR A 59 -5.37 -41.11 8.80
CA TYR A 59 -6.79 -41.22 8.46
C TYR A 59 -7.00 -41.51 6.97
N GLY A 60 -6.29 -40.82 6.09
CA GLY A 60 -6.40 -40.99 4.65
C GLY A 60 -6.07 -42.41 4.20
N ILE A 61 -4.91 -42.92 4.59
CA ILE A 61 -4.44 -44.24 4.12
C ILE A 61 -5.25 -45.35 4.75
N SER A 62 -5.65 -45.21 6.02
CA SER A 62 -6.57 -46.15 6.63
C SER A 62 -7.92 -46.18 5.91
N GLY A 63 -8.41 -45.01 5.48
CA GLY A 63 -9.61 -44.89 4.65
C GLY A 63 -9.50 -45.64 3.33
N ILE A 64 -8.36 -45.55 2.64
CA ILE A 64 -8.11 -46.30 1.39
C ILE A 64 -8.16 -47.82 1.62
N VAL A 65 -7.52 -48.31 2.70
CA VAL A 65 -7.55 -49.73 3.06
C VAL A 65 -8.98 -50.20 3.38
N ILE A 66 -9.71 -49.42 4.17
CA ILE A 66 -11.08 -49.76 4.58
C ILE A 66 -12.03 -49.74 3.37
N LEU A 67 -11.97 -48.70 2.54
CA LEU A 67 -12.80 -48.57 1.34
C LEU A 67 -12.46 -49.63 0.30
N GLY A 68 -11.18 -49.94 0.12
CA GLY A 68 -10.72 -51.01 -0.76
C GLY A 68 -11.30 -52.35 -0.34
N THR A 69 -11.16 -52.71 0.94
CA THR A 69 -11.78 -53.94 1.48
C THR A 69 -13.30 -53.90 1.38
N PHE A 70 -13.96 -52.80 1.72
CA PHE A 70 -15.41 -52.68 1.59
C PHE A 70 -15.89 -52.90 0.13
N SER A 71 -15.18 -52.31 -0.84
CA SER A 71 -15.48 -52.49 -2.26
C SER A 71 -15.31 -53.95 -2.71
N ALA A 72 -14.30 -54.66 -2.19
CA ALA A 72 -14.08 -56.09 -2.46
C ALA A 72 -15.23 -57.01 -2.05
N PHE A 73 -16.04 -56.62 -1.07
CA PHE A 73 -17.16 -57.44 -0.58
C PHE A 73 -18.51 -57.01 -1.13
N LEU A 74 -18.75 -55.71 -1.32
CA LEU A 74 -20.07 -55.19 -1.71
C LEU A 74 -20.19 -54.88 -3.19
N LEU A 75 -19.09 -54.53 -3.85
CA LEU A 75 -19.05 -54.12 -5.26
C LEU A 75 -17.87 -54.83 -5.95
N PRO A 76 -17.98 -56.13 -6.27
CA PRO A 76 -16.84 -56.95 -6.70
C PRO A 76 -16.06 -56.39 -7.90
N SER A 77 -16.73 -55.69 -8.82
CA SER A 77 -16.08 -54.99 -9.93
C SER A 77 -15.15 -53.87 -9.47
N LEU A 78 -15.55 -53.07 -8.48
CA LEU A 78 -14.71 -52.03 -7.88
C LEU A 78 -13.60 -52.62 -7.01
N GLY A 79 -13.88 -53.73 -6.33
CA GLY A 79 -12.89 -54.48 -5.57
C GLY A 79 -11.78 -55.05 -6.44
N GLN A 80 -12.13 -55.55 -7.62
CA GLN A 80 -11.17 -56.02 -8.61
C GLN A 80 -10.26 -54.88 -9.10
N ILE A 81 -10.86 -53.73 -9.45
CA ILE A 81 -10.12 -52.52 -9.85
C ILE A 81 -9.18 -52.05 -8.73
N TYR A 82 -9.63 -52.07 -7.48
CA TYR A 82 -8.79 -51.71 -6.34
C TYR A 82 -7.55 -52.60 -6.21
N LEU A 83 -7.70 -53.91 -6.42
CA LEU A 83 -6.59 -54.87 -6.34
C LEU A 83 -5.63 -54.75 -7.51
N GLU A 84 -6.14 -54.47 -8.72
CA GLU A 84 -5.31 -54.28 -9.92
C GLU A 84 -4.51 -52.98 -9.85
N HIS A 85 -5.04 -51.95 -9.18
CA HIS A 85 -4.49 -50.59 -9.16
C HIS A 85 -4.18 -50.08 -7.74
N VAL A 86 -3.71 -50.95 -6.83
CA VAL A 86 -3.50 -50.61 -5.39
C VAL A 86 -2.66 -49.35 -5.19
N ILE A 87 -1.55 -49.21 -5.93
CA ILE A 87 -0.63 -48.05 -5.80
C ILE A 87 -1.27 -46.77 -6.36
N SER A 88 -2.00 -46.86 -7.48
CA SER A 88 -2.74 -45.73 -8.04
C SER A 88 -3.87 -45.30 -7.11
N CYS A 89 -4.57 -46.24 -6.46
CA CYS A 89 -5.56 -45.96 -5.43
C CYS A 89 -4.94 -45.30 -4.18
N LEU A 90 -3.71 -45.68 -3.78
CA LEU A 90 -2.97 -44.99 -2.73
C LEU A 90 -2.77 -43.51 -3.09
N TYR A 91 -2.25 -43.22 -4.29
CA TYR A 91 -2.00 -41.84 -4.71
C TYR A 91 -3.29 -41.05 -4.93
N ALA A 92 -4.38 -41.69 -5.38
CA ALA A 92 -5.69 -41.07 -5.45
C ALA A 92 -6.21 -40.66 -4.06
N GLY A 93 -6.06 -41.52 -3.06
CA GLY A 93 -6.44 -41.15 -1.69
C GLY A 93 -5.55 -40.05 -1.11
N LEU A 94 -4.24 -40.09 -1.35
CA LEU A 94 -3.31 -39.02 -0.93
C LEU A 94 -3.61 -37.69 -1.65
N PHE A 95 -3.99 -37.74 -2.93
CA PHE A 95 -4.48 -36.58 -3.68
C PHE A 95 -5.68 -35.96 -2.96
N PHE A 96 -6.68 -36.74 -2.57
CA PHE A 96 -7.86 -36.21 -1.89
C PHE A 96 -7.54 -35.66 -0.49
N VAL A 97 -6.63 -36.31 0.24
CA VAL A 97 -6.13 -35.84 1.55
C VAL A 97 -5.40 -34.51 1.42
N ALA A 98 -4.71 -34.26 0.31
CA ALA A 98 -4.11 -32.97 0.04
C ALA A 98 -5.17 -31.97 -0.47
N PHE A 99 -5.95 -32.30 -1.49
CA PHE A 99 -6.76 -31.36 -2.25
C PHE A 99 -7.95 -30.80 -1.47
N PHE A 100 -8.68 -31.64 -0.73
CA PHE A 100 -9.96 -31.25 -0.14
C PHE A 100 -9.89 -30.45 1.17
N PRO A 101 -9.05 -30.79 2.17
CA PRO A 101 -9.08 -30.10 3.46
C PRO A 101 -8.98 -28.56 3.39
N PRO A 102 -8.12 -27.96 2.54
CA PRO A 102 -8.07 -26.50 2.39
C PRO A 102 -9.37 -25.88 1.87
N LEU A 103 -10.15 -26.59 1.04
CA LEU A 103 -11.44 -26.10 0.52
C LEU A 103 -12.51 -25.95 1.62
N PHE A 104 -12.38 -26.71 2.70
CA PHE A 104 -13.26 -26.65 3.87
C PHE A 104 -12.68 -25.79 5.01
N GLY A 105 -11.61 -25.03 4.75
CA GLY A 105 -10.96 -24.18 5.74
C GLY A 105 -10.19 -24.95 6.82
N LEU A 106 -9.89 -26.24 6.61
CA LEU A 106 -9.01 -27.02 7.47
C LEU A 106 -7.54 -26.75 7.13
N ASP A 107 -6.66 -26.84 8.13
CA ASP A 107 -5.22 -26.64 7.90
C ASP A 107 -4.64 -27.79 7.07
N PRO A 108 -3.84 -27.49 6.03
CA PRO A 108 -3.23 -28.52 5.20
C PRO A 108 -2.21 -29.33 6.00
N PHE A 109 -1.95 -30.57 5.59
CA PHE A 109 -0.96 -31.41 6.29
C PHE A 109 0.46 -30.81 6.24
N THR A 110 0.75 -30.01 5.21
CA THR A 110 2.02 -29.29 5.05
C THR A 110 2.25 -28.27 6.16
N TYR A 111 1.18 -27.65 6.69
CA TYR A 111 1.27 -26.70 7.79
C TYR A 111 1.87 -27.33 9.05
N GLU A 112 1.41 -28.54 9.40
CA GLU A 112 1.92 -29.31 10.56
C GLU A 112 3.38 -29.74 10.41
N PHE A 113 3.85 -29.88 9.17
CA PHE A 113 5.23 -30.22 8.86
C PHE A 113 6.13 -28.98 8.93
N SER A 114 5.74 -27.92 8.21
CA SER A 114 6.50 -26.67 8.12
C SER A 114 6.64 -26.00 9.48
N LYS A 115 5.60 -26.00 10.34
CA LYS A 115 5.61 -25.27 11.62
C LYS A 115 6.72 -25.69 12.59
N LYS A 116 7.34 -26.85 12.40
CA LYS A 116 8.46 -27.31 13.23
C LYS A 116 9.77 -26.59 12.96
N ASN A 117 9.90 -25.96 11.79
CA ASN A 117 11.12 -25.33 11.32
C ASN A 117 11.09 -23.79 11.43
N TYR A 118 10.00 -23.20 11.93
CA TYR A 118 9.79 -21.76 12.00
C TYR A 118 9.33 -21.33 13.41
N PRO A 119 9.70 -20.11 13.87
CA PRO A 119 9.22 -19.56 15.14
C PRO A 119 7.70 -19.45 15.19
N GLU A 120 7.12 -19.55 16.39
CA GLU A 120 5.67 -19.59 16.57
C GLU A 120 4.97 -18.34 16.00
N VAL A 121 5.57 -17.16 16.16
CA VAL A 121 5.07 -15.90 15.60
C VAL A 121 4.93 -15.92 14.08
N VAL A 122 5.86 -16.58 13.38
CA VAL A 122 5.81 -16.76 11.93
C VAL A 122 4.67 -17.72 11.58
N THR A 123 4.57 -18.83 12.33
CA THR A 123 3.59 -19.89 12.04
C THR A 123 2.13 -19.46 12.25
N ARG A 124 1.87 -18.49 13.14
CA ARG A 124 0.53 -17.98 13.44
C ARG A 124 -0.01 -16.99 12.40
N THR A 125 0.82 -16.49 11.48
CA THR A 125 0.40 -15.53 10.45
C THR A 125 -0.53 -16.17 9.41
N ALA A 126 -1.49 -15.41 8.86
CA ALA A 126 -2.29 -15.93 7.74
C ALA A 126 -1.43 -16.11 6.48
N GLN A 127 -0.32 -15.37 6.37
CA GLN A 127 0.70 -15.54 5.34
C GLN A 127 1.28 -16.96 5.37
N PHE A 128 1.75 -17.42 6.53
CA PHE A 128 2.30 -18.77 6.69
C PHE A 128 1.27 -19.85 6.35
N ARG A 129 0.01 -19.65 6.76
CA ARG A 129 -1.10 -20.54 6.39
C ARG A 129 -1.31 -20.60 4.87
N LYS A 130 -1.39 -19.44 4.21
CA LYS A 130 -1.56 -19.32 2.74
C LYS A 130 -0.44 -20.00 1.97
N ILE A 131 0.82 -19.79 2.38
CA ILE A 131 1.98 -20.46 1.75
C ILE A 131 1.84 -21.98 1.86
N ASN A 132 1.47 -22.48 3.04
CA ASN A 132 1.30 -23.92 3.23
C ASN A 132 0.11 -24.49 2.42
N ILE A 133 -0.94 -23.71 2.16
CA ILE A 133 -2.03 -24.10 1.25
C ILE A 133 -1.51 -24.24 -0.19
N ILE A 134 -0.69 -23.29 -0.66
CA ILE A 134 -0.07 -23.37 -2.00
C ILE A 134 0.79 -24.63 -2.11
N ILE A 135 1.68 -24.85 -1.14
CA ILE A 135 2.54 -26.05 -1.12
C ILE A 135 1.71 -27.32 -1.07
N ASN A 136 0.61 -27.31 -0.33
CA ASN A 136 -0.30 -28.45 -0.27
C ASN A 136 -0.98 -28.73 -1.61
N TYR A 137 -1.29 -27.72 -2.42
CA TYR A 137 -1.76 -27.93 -3.79
C TYR A 137 -0.66 -28.41 -4.75
N ILE A 138 0.60 -28.02 -4.52
CA ILE A 138 1.75 -28.65 -5.21
C ILE A 138 1.78 -30.14 -4.88
N TRP A 139 1.60 -30.53 -3.62
CA TRP A 139 1.49 -31.94 -3.23
C TRP A 139 0.29 -32.64 -3.87
N ALA A 140 -0.88 -32.00 -3.93
CA ALA A 140 -2.01 -32.55 -4.65
C ALA A 140 -1.66 -32.79 -6.13
N ALA A 141 -1.02 -31.84 -6.82
CA ALA A 141 -0.57 -32.02 -8.20
C ALA A 141 0.45 -33.17 -8.33
N LEU A 142 1.42 -33.28 -7.42
CA LEU A 142 2.40 -34.38 -7.41
C LEU A 142 1.72 -35.73 -7.23
N PHE A 143 0.72 -35.83 -6.34
CA PHE A 143 -0.06 -37.05 -6.19
C PHE A 143 -0.91 -37.34 -7.43
N GLY A 144 -1.51 -36.33 -8.05
CA GLY A 144 -2.24 -36.48 -9.32
C GLY A 144 -1.36 -37.00 -10.45
N ILE A 145 -0.16 -36.45 -10.61
CA ILE A 145 0.85 -36.94 -11.56
C ILE A 145 1.25 -38.37 -11.20
N SER A 146 1.41 -38.68 -9.92
CA SER A 146 1.78 -40.03 -9.46
C SER A 146 0.75 -41.09 -9.83
N ILE A 147 -0.55 -40.75 -9.86
CA ILE A 147 -1.61 -41.65 -10.35
C ILE A 147 -1.39 -42.00 -11.83
N ILE A 148 -0.99 -41.03 -12.64
CA ILE A 148 -0.73 -41.26 -14.07
C ILE A 148 0.54 -42.08 -14.25
N LEU A 149 1.61 -41.71 -13.53
CA LEU A 149 2.91 -42.36 -13.63
C LEU A 149 2.86 -43.84 -13.21
N THR A 150 1.96 -44.24 -12.33
CA THR A 150 1.78 -45.64 -11.94
C THR A 150 1.11 -46.49 -13.01
N GLU A 151 0.37 -45.88 -13.93
CA GLU A 151 -0.35 -46.57 -15.03
C GLU A 151 0.45 -46.65 -16.34
N ILE A 152 1.58 -45.94 -16.45
CA ILE A 152 2.43 -45.98 -17.63
C ILE A 152 3.17 -47.32 -17.72
N THR A 153 3.18 -47.92 -18.91
CA THR A 153 4.02 -49.08 -19.23
C THR A 153 5.45 -48.62 -19.53
N TYR A 154 6.39 -48.99 -18.68
CA TYR A 154 7.83 -48.70 -18.79
C TYR A 154 8.65 -49.88 -19.33
N SER A 155 8.16 -51.11 -19.17
CA SER A 155 8.86 -52.33 -19.58
C SER A 155 7.87 -53.46 -19.88
N ASP A 156 8.20 -54.29 -20.86
CA ASP A 156 7.45 -55.53 -21.17
C ASP A 156 7.74 -56.64 -20.15
N ASP A 157 8.86 -56.54 -19.42
CA ASP A 157 9.13 -57.40 -18.26
C ASP A 157 8.28 -56.95 -17.06
N GLY A 158 7.37 -57.82 -16.62
CA GLY A 158 6.43 -57.53 -15.54
C GLY A 158 7.09 -57.24 -14.18
N GLY A 159 8.26 -57.82 -13.90
CA GLY A 159 9.01 -57.54 -12.67
C GLY A 159 9.63 -56.14 -12.69
N ILE A 160 10.28 -55.79 -13.80
CA ILE A 160 10.86 -54.47 -14.02
C ILE A 160 9.76 -53.40 -14.05
N GLN A 161 8.62 -53.68 -14.69
CA GLN A 161 7.47 -52.79 -14.74
C GLN A 161 6.98 -52.39 -13.34
N ILE A 162 6.80 -53.37 -12.44
CA ILE A 162 6.35 -53.14 -11.06
C ILE A 162 7.35 -52.27 -10.28
N ILE A 163 8.65 -52.55 -10.45
CA ILE A 163 9.72 -51.80 -9.77
C ILE A 163 9.73 -50.35 -10.24
N VAL A 164 9.73 -50.12 -11.56
CA VAL A 164 9.83 -48.77 -12.14
C VAL A 164 8.58 -47.95 -11.85
N SER A 165 7.38 -48.52 -12.04
CA SER A 165 6.11 -47.81 -11.78
C SER A 165 5.92 -47.45 -10.30
N SER A 166 6.55 -48.19 -9.39
CA SER A 166 6.56 -47.87 -7.95
C SER A 166 7.62 -46.84 -7.56
N LEU A 167 8.81 -46.91 -8.15
CA LEU A 167 9.94 -46.02 -7.80
C LEU A 167 9.81 -44.61 -8.39
N VAL A 168 9.31 -44.49 -9.62
CA VAL A 168 9.22 -43.20 -10.33
C VAL A 168 8.40 -42.16 -9.53
N PRO A 169 7.18 -42.47 -9.04
CA PRO A 169 6.43 -41.56 -8.17
C PRO A 169 7.13 -41.22 -6.84
N ILE A 170 7.87 -42.17 -6.25
CA ILE A 170 8.59 -41.94 -4.99
C ILE A 170 9.75 -40.97 -5.21
N ILE A 171 10.51 -41.15 -6.29
CA ILE A 171 11.59 -40.25 -6.69
C ILE A 171 11.05 -38.84 -6.90
N LEU A 172 9.91 -38.69 -7.59
CA LEU A 172 9.24 -37.40 -7.78
C LEU A 172 8.90 -36.71 -6.44
N GLN A 173 8.38 -37.44 -5.45
CA GLN A 173 8.04 -36.90 -4.14
C GLN A 173 9.28 -36.51 -3.31
N LEU A 174 10.34 -37.32 -3.37
CA LEU A 174 11.59 -37.05 -2.63
C LEU A 174 12.36 -35.88 -3.23
N THR A 175 12.37 -35.75 -4.56
CA THR A 175 13.11 -34.69 -5.27
C THR A 175 12.38 -33.35 -5.28
N VAL A 176 11.05 -33.35 -5.41
CA VAL A 176 10.26 -32.11 -5.53
C VAL A 176 9.51 -31.79 -4.23
N GLY A 177 8.82 -32.78 -3.65
CA GLY A 177 7.92 -32.55 -2.51
C GLY A 177 8.65 -32.25 -1.18
N VAL A 178 9.60 -33.09 -0.78
CA VAL A 178 10.29 -32.98 0.52
C VAL A 178 11.06 -31.67 0.69
N PRO A 179 11.87 -31.21 -0.28
CA PRO A 179 12.64 -29.97 -0.13
C PRO A 179 11.77 -28.73 0.09
N VAL A 180 10.63 -28.64 -0.61
CA VAL A 180 9.69 -27.51 -0.54
C VAL A 180 9.02 -27.39 0.85
N ASN A 181 8.89 -28.50 1.57
CA ASN A 181 8.33 -28.54 2.93
C ASN A 181 9.37 -28.24 4.04
N ILE A 182 10.65 -28.53 3.81
CA ILE A 182 11.72 -28.27 4.81
C ILE A 182 12.11 -26.79 4.79
N LYS A 183 12.29 -26.24 3.58
CA LYS A 183 12.66 -24.83 3.38
C LYS A 183 11.66 -24.22 2.42
N LEU A 184 10.75 -23.40 2.96
CA LEU A 184 9.74 -22.72 2.14
C LEU A 184 10.44 -21.90 1.04
N PRO A 185 10.04 -22.05 -0.23
CA PRO A 185 10.65 -21.33 -1.34
C PRO A 185 10.64 -19.82 -1.12
N PRO A 186 11.78 -19.11 -1.29
CA PRO A 186 11.85 -17.66 -1.12
C PRO A 186 10.83 -16.90 -1.97
N VAL A 187 10.55 -17.40 -3.18
CA VAL A 187 9.54 -16.84 -4.09
C VAL A 187 8.15 -16.84 -3.45
N LEU A 188 7.75 -17.92 -2.77
CA LEU A 188 6.44 -18.02 -2.10
C LEU A 188 6.36 -17.13 -0.85
N MET A 189 7.48 -16.93 -0.16
CA MET A 189 7.54 -15.97 0.95
C MET A 189 7.45 -14.51 0.49
N GLN A 190 7.82 -14.23 -0.77
CA GLN A 190 7.81 -12.89 -1.36
C GLN A 190 6.50 -12.56 -2.09
N THR A 191 5.78 -13.57 -2.62
CA THR A 191 4.55 -13.37 -3.39
C THR A 191 3.27 -13.29 -2.56
N VAL A 192 3.25 -13.89 -1.36
CA VAL A 192 2.10 -13.77 -0.45
C VAL A 192 2.27 -12.51 0.39
N ARG A 193 1.32 -11.57 0.29
CA ARG A 193 1.29 -10.31 1.07
C ARG A 193 1.55 -10.59 2.55
N GLY A 194 2.63 -10.01 3.07
CA GLY A 194 2.98 -10.11 4.49
C GLY A 194 1.91 -9.44 5.35
N GLU A 195 1.44 -10.14 6.37
CA GLU A 195 0.73 -9.50 7.47
C GLU A 195 1.77 -8.94 8.45
N ARG A 196 1.50 -7.78 9.03
CA ARG A 196 2.38 -7.20 10.05
C ARG A 196 2.42 -8.16 11.24
N MET A 197 3.63 -8.54 11.66
CA MET A 197 3.84 -9.34 12.85
C MET A 197 3.65 -8.45 14.08
N HIS A 198 2.92 -8.96 15.06
CA HIS A 198 2.79 -8.32 16.37
C HIS A 198 3.48 -9.21 17.40
N PHE A 199 4.49 -8.67 18.06
CA PHE A 199 5.32 -9.38 19.04
C PHE A 199 4.76 -9.13 20.44
N LYS A 200 4.56 -10.21 21.21
CA LYS A 200 4.10 -10.12 22.60
C LYS A 200 5.25 -10.03 23.59
N THR A 201 6.42 -10.53 23.21
CA THR A 201 7.62 -10.58 24.07
C THR A 201 8.86 -10.20 23.26
N VAL A 202 9.90 -9.72 23.93
CA VAL A 202 11.19 -9.39 23.32
C VAL A 202 11.89 -10.64 22.79
N LYS A 203 11.69 -11.78 23.47
CA LYS A 203 12.18 -13.08 22.99
C LYS A 203 11.60 -13.42 21.62
N GLU A 204 10.29 -13.29 21.45
CA GLU A 204 9.58 -13.57 20.19
C GLU A 204 10.06 -12.64 19.06
N LEU A 205 10.26 -11.36 19.38
CA LEU A 205 10.83 -10.37 18.45
C LEU A 205 12.20 -10.81 17.91
N PHE A 206 13.16 -11.12 18.79
CA PHE A 206 14.50 -11.46 18.35
C PHE A 206 14.60 -12.83 17.67
N GLU A 207 13.76 -13.80 18.03
CA GLU A 207 13.65 -15.06 17.30
C GLU A 207 13.11 -14.87 15.88
N ALA A 208 12.31 -13.83 15.64
CA ALA A 208 11.73 -13.51 14.35
C ALA A 208 12.62 -12.61 13.46
N MET A 209 13.40 -11.71 14.07
CA MET A 209 14.22 -10.72 13.35
C MET A 209 15.13 -11.30 12.26
N PRO A 210 15.85 -12.43 12.46
CA PRO A 210 16.62 -13.08 11.40
C PRO A 210 15.81 -13.42 10.15
N HIS A 211 14.54 -13.81 10.33
CA HIS A 211 13.62 -14.13 9.24
C HIS A 211 13.03 -12.88 8.58
N GLY A 212 13.07 -11.72 9.25
CA GLY A 212 12.57 -10.44 8.77
C GLY A 212 13.48 -9.72 7.78
N LEU A 213 14.77 -10.07 7.72
CA LEU A 213 15.79 -9.32 6.97
C LEU A 213 15.43 -9.10 5.49
N ASN A 214 15.45 -7.83 5.05
CA ASN A 214 15.40 -7.44 3.65
C ASN A 214 16.75 -7.70 2.98
N LYS A 215 16.87 -8.86 2.32
CA LYS A 215 18.11 -9.29 1.65
C LYS A 215 18.60 -8.32 0.55
N LYS A 216 17.69 -7.58 -0.10
CA LYS A 216 18.08 -6.61 -1.14
C LYS A 216 18.84 -5.44 -0.53
N ILE A 217 18.34 -4.91 0.60
CA ILE A 217 18.93 -3.77 1.30
C ILE A 217 20.17 -4.20 2.09
N ALA A 218 20.19 -5.43 2.61
CA ALA A 218 21.34 -6.00 3.31
C ALA A 218 22.57 -6.24 2.41
N LYS A 219 22.46 -6.07 1.07
CA LYS A 219 23.59 -6.24 0.15
C LYS A 219 24.69 -5.22 0.46
N GLY A 220 25.88 -5.73 0.79
CA GLY A 220 27.04 -4.89 1.14
C GLY A 220 27.00 -4.30 2.55
N ILE A 221 26.09 -4.79 3.42
CA ILE A 221 26.02 -4.39 4.82
C ILE A 221 26.52 -5.54 5.69
N ASP A 222 27.74 -5.38 6.20
CA ASP A 222 28.33 -6.28 7.19
C ASP A 222 28.45 -5.54 8.53
N THR A 223 27.66 -5.94 9.51
CA THR A 223 27.58 -5.24 10.79
C THR A 223 27.13 -6.14 11.94
N ILE A 224 27.46 -5.72 13.16
CA ILE A 224 27.09 -6.37 14.40
C ILE A 224 26.35 -5.35 15.25
N ILE A 225 25.07 -5.62 15.54
CA ILE A 225 24.18 -4.73 16.26
C ILE A 225 23.87 -5.37 17.62
N GLN A 226 24.34 -4.75 18.70
CA GLN A 226 24.07 -5.17 20.07
C GLN A 226 22.80 -4.49 20.59
N PHE A 227 21.96 -5.26 21.27
CA PHE A 227 20.82 -4.79 22.04
C PHE A 227 21.10 -5.00 23.52
N CYS A 228 20.96 -3.93 24.28
CA CYS A 228 21.05 -3.90 25.74
C CYS A 228 19.71 -3.39 26.26
N LEU A 229 18.75 -4.31 26.41
CA LEU A 229 17.40 -3.98 26.85
C LEU A 229 17.26 -4.16 28.37
N THR A 230 16.72 -3.15 29.03
CA THR A 230 16.42 -3.14 30.47
C THR A 230 14.91 -3.18 30.71
N GLY A 231 14.43 -3.17 31.97
CA GLY A 231 12.98 -3.13 32.27
C GLY A 231 12.37 -4.51 32.52
N GLU A 232 11.14 -4.73 32.07
CA GLU A 232 10.32 -5.92 32.40
C GLU A 232 10.83 -7.21 31.75
N GLU A 233 11.42 -7.13 30.56
CA GLU A 233 12.04 -8.26 29.84
C GLU A 233 13.51 -7.94 29.51
N PRO A 234 14.40 -7.90 30.52
CA PRO A 234 15.79 -7.52 30.32
C PRO A 234 16.48 -8.54 29.40
N THR A 235 17.07 -8.04 28.32
CA THR A 235 17.64 -8.88 27.27
C THR A 235 18.94 -8.27 26.75
N HIS A 236 20.02 -9.04 26.84
CA HIS A 236 21.25 -8.78 26.11
C HIS A 236 21.31 -9.77 24.95
N GLY A 237 21.38 -9.26 23.73
CA GLY A 237 21.51 -10.07 22.54
C GLY A 237 21.99 -9.24 21.36
N TYR A 238 22.52 -9.89 20.34
CA TYR A 238 23.06 -9.20 19.19
C TYR A 238 22.64 -9.88 17.87
N LEU A 239 22.54 -9.05 16.84
CA LEU A 239 22.35 -9.48 15.47
C LEU A 239 23.67 -9.38 14.72
N ILE A 240 24.00 -10.42 13.96
CA ILE A 240 25.09 -10.39 12.98
C ILE A 240 24.44 -10.39 11.60
N ILE A 241 24.64 -9.31 10.84
CA ILE A 241 24.30 -9.25 9.42
C ILE A 241 25.60 -9.43 8.64
N LYS A 242 25.69 -10.49 7.84
CA LYS A 242 26.83 -10.79 6.99
C LYS A 242 26.37 -11.59 5.78
N ASP A 243 26.90 -11.27 4.59
CA ASP A 243 26.61 -12.00 3.35
C ASP A 243 25.09 -12.11 3.04
N MET A 244 24.32 -11.05 3.35
CA MET A 244 22.85 -10.99 3.25
C MET A 244 22.09 -12.00 4.12
N GLU A 245 22.76 -12.57 5.13
CA GLU A 245 22.15 -13.38 6.17
C GLU A 245 22.16 -12.63 7.50
N CYS A 246 21.15 -12.90 8.32
CA CYS A 246 21.06 -12.36 9.67
C CYS A 246 20.95 -13.53 10.64
N THR A 247 21.69 -13.45 11.74
CA THR A 247 21.61 -14.41 12.85
C THR A 247 21.44 -13.65 14.16
N TYR A 248 20.68 -14.24 15.08
CA TYR A 248 20.49 -13.72 16.43
C TYR A 248 21.21 -14.62 17.43
N SER A 249 21.90 -14.00 18.39
CA SER A 249 22.53 -14.69 19.52
C SER A 249 22.28 -13.94 20.81
N LYS A 250 22.12 -14.70 21.91
CA LYS A 250 22.00 -14.12 23.26
C LYS A 250 23.37 -13.79 23.83
N GLY A 251 23.44 -12.74 24.65
CA GLY A 251 24.64 -12.29 25.35
C GLY A 251 25.17 -10.96 24.82
N ILE A 252 26.42 -10.67 25.20
CA ILE A 252 27.13 -9.44 24.83
C ILE A 252 28.22 -9.82 23.82
N HIS A 253 28.23 -9.18 22.67
CA HIS A 253 29.31 -9.32 21.69
C HIS A 253 30.51 -8.47 22.13
N PRO A 254 31.77 -8.96 22.02
CA PRO A 254 32.94 -8.22 22.49
C PRO A 254 33.21 -6.94 21.68
N ASN A 255 32.91 -6.95 20.38
CA ASN A 255 33.15 -5.82 19.47
C ASN A 255 31.90 -5.52 18.63
N PRO A 256 30.84 -4.92 19.22
CA PRO A 256 29.69 -4.50 18.45
C PRO A 256 30.02 -3.22 17.68
N ARG A 257 29.48 -3.09 16.47
CA ARG A 257 29.64 -1.88 15.65
C ARG A 257 28.63 -0.81 16.06
N THR A 258 27.44 -1.23 16.48
CA THR A 258 26.36 -0.38 16.98
C THR A 258 25.75 -1.03 18.21
N THR A 259 25.51 -0.26 19.26
CA THR A 259 24.87 -0.72 20.50
C THR A 259 23.62 0.10 20.78
N ILE A 260 22.48 -0.56 20.97
CA ILE A 260 21.19 0.07 21.25
C ILE A 260 20.83 -0.20 22.70
N ASN A 261 20.63 0.86 23.48
CA ASN A 261 20.21 0.78 24.88
C ASN A 261 18.79 1.32 25.04
N ALA A 262 17.86 0.48 25.49
CA ALA A 262 16.45 0.86 25.63
C ALA A 262 15.76 0.11 26.77
N ASP A 263 14.61 0.60 27.23
CA ASP A 263 13.67 -0.23 27.99
C ASP A 263 13.00 -1.25 27.03
N SER A 264 12.84 -2.50 27.49
CA SER A 264 12.30 -3.61 26.72
C SER A 264 10.91 -3.31 26.16
N ARG A 265 10.07 -2.58 26.91
CA ARG A 265 8.73 -2.16 26.45
C ARG A 265 8.80 -1.13 25.36
N ILE A 266 9.73 -0.18 25.45
CA ILE A 266 9.94 0.83 24.42
C ILE A 266 10.41 0.17 23.13
N TRP A 267 11.37 -0.75 23.21
CA TRP A 267 11.86 -1.45 22.03
C TRP A 267 10.80 -2.36 21.39
N LEU A 268 10.00 -3.04 22.21
CA LEU A 268 8.87 -3.85 21.75
C LEU A 268 7.78 -2.98 21.08
N ALA A 269 7.43 -1.84 21.68
CA ALA A 269 6.46 -0.89 21.12
C ALA A 269 6.94 -0.28 19.79
N ILE A 270 8.24 0.04 19.67
CA ILE A 270 8.84 0.47 18.40
C ILE A 270 8.71 -0.64 17.36
N SER A 271 9.04 -1.88 17.73
CA SER A 271 8.99 -3.03 16.82
C SER A 271 7.56 -3.41 16.40
N ASN A 272 6.55 -3.06 17.21
CA ASN A 272 5.12 -3.22 16.90
C ASN A 272 4.51 -1.99 16.19
N ASN A 273 5.30 -0.95 15.87
CA ASN A 273 4.84 0.33 15.29
C ASN A 273 3.82 1.09 16.17
N GLU A 274 3.83 0.88 17.48
CA GLU A 274 2.99 1.62 18.44
C GLU A 274 3.60 3.00 18.77
N ILE A 275 4.92 3.11 18.67
CA ILE A 275 5.70 4.33 18.89
C ILE A 275 6.71 4.44 17.75
N SER A 276 6.89 5.63 17.16
CA SER A 276 7.90 5.78 16.11
C SER A 276 9.31 5.80 16.69
N GLY A 277 10.22 5.09 16.04
CA GLY A 277 11.61 4.93 16.48
C GLY A 277 12.42 6.24 16.41
N ASP A 278 12.13 7.11 15.45
CA ASP A 278 12.77 8.44 15.34
C ASP A 278 12.34 9.37 16.48
N GLN A 279 11.03 9.43 16.78
CA GLN A 279 10.51 10.24 17.89
C GLN A 279 10.97 9.71 19.25
N ALA A 280 11.02 8.39 19.41
CA ALA A 280 11.54 7.78 20.65
C ALA A 280 13.03 8.11 20.86
N TYR A 281 13.83 8.17 19.79
CA TYR A 281 15.23 8.58 19.86
C TYR A 281 15.41 10.06 20.20
N ILE A 282 14.70 10.95 19.50
CA ILE A 282 14.75 12.42 19.72
C ILE A 282 14.35 12.76 21.16
N ASN A 283 13.33 12.07 21.68
CA ASN A 283 12.86 12.23 23.06
C ASN A 283 13.70 11.45 24.08
N LYS A 284 14.86 10.90 23.69
CA LYS A 284 15.82 10.18 24.54
C LYS A 284 15.21 8.97 25.28
N LYS A 285 14.20 8.31 24.70
CA LYS A 285 13.59 7.09 25.25
C LYS A 285 14.45 5.84 25.01
N TYR A 286 15.39 5.92 24.08
CA TYR A 286 16.50 4.97 23.92
C TYR A 286 17.73 5.72 23.42
N THR A 287 18.90 5.10 23.55
CA THR A 287 20.17 5.64 23.04
C THR A 287 20.85 4.63 22.12
N VAL A 288 21.74 5.15 21.28
CA VAL A 288 22.55 4.34 20.38
C VAL A 288 23.99 4.82 20.49
N ASP A 289 24.91 3.87 20.67
CA ASP A 289 26.35 4.09 20.72
C ASP A 289 27.03 3.42 19.52
N GLY A 290 28.10 4.02 18.99
CA GLY A 290 28.86 3.49 17.85
C GLY A 290 28.39 4.03 16.49
N ASP A 291 28.36 3.16 15.48
CA ASP A 291 28.01 3.54 14.10
C ASP A 291 26.50 3.76 13.93
N MET A 292 26.10 5.01 13.71
CA MET A 292 24.71 5.42 13.53
C MET A 292 24.16 5.19 12.12
N THR A 293 25.02 4.91 11.13
CA THR A 293 24.60 4.79 9.72
C THR A 293 23.62 3.63 9.51
N ILE A 294 23.75 2.56 10.31
CA ILE A 294 22.82 1.44 10.28
C ILE A 294 21.43 1.84 10.77
N MET A 295 21.33 2.78 11.71
CA MET A 295 20.04 3.24 12.25
C MET A 295 19.21 3.99 11.20
N LEU A 296 19.88 4.67 10.26
CA LEU A 296 19.21 5.34 9.13
C LEU A 296 18.53 4.34 8.17
N LYS A 297 19.00 3.09 8.14
CA LYS A 297 18.48 2.01 7.28
C LYS A 297 17.79 0.90 8.07
N PHE A 298 17.67 1.04 9.40
CA PHE A 298 17.28 -0.06 10.28
C PHE A 298 15.83 -0.47 10.06
N ALA A 299 14.94 0.52 9.87
CA ALA A 299 13.56 0.28 9.48
C ALA A 299 13.51 -0.49 8.16
N ASP A 300 14.22 -0.05 7.12
CA ASP A 300 14.19 -0.72 5.82
C ASP A 300 14.78 -2.14 5.83
N LEU A 301 15.72 -2.41 6.74
CA LEU A 301 16.35 -3.72 6.91
C LEU A 301 15.43 -4.78 7.51
N PHE A 302 14.51 -4.40 8.41
CA PHE A 302 13.70 -5.36 9.18
C PHE A 302 12.20 -5.13 9.10
N ASP A 303 11.77 -3.96 8.65
CA ASP A 303 10.37 -3.68 8.36
C ASP A 303 10.08 -4.02 6.88
N ARG A 304 9.34 -5.10 6.67
CA ARG A 304 8.86 -5.48 5.33
C ARG A 304 7.74 -4.56 4.83
N SER A 305 7.31 -3.57 5.62
CA SER A 305 6.49 -2.46 5.12
C SER A 305 7.26 -1.57 4.13
N SER A 306 8.61 -1.56 4.16
CA SER A 306 9.47 -0.70 3.31
C SER A 306 9.48 -1.04 1.80
N HIS A 307 8.79 -2.10 1.38
CA HIS A 307 8.44 -2.33 -0.04
C HIS A 307 6.97 -2.67 -0.25
N VAL A 308 6.12 -2.38 0.74
CA VAL A 308 4.83 -1.87 0.35
C VAL A 308 5.19 -0.45 -0.10
N GLU A 309 5.05 -0.17 -1.39
CA GLU A 309 4.32 1.04 -1.72
C GLU A 309 2.96 0.92 -0.99
N GLU A 310 2.96 1.07 0.33
CA GLU A 310 2.04 1.98 0.95
C GLU A 310 2.57 3.28 0.36
N GLU A 311 2.10 3.58 -0.86
CA GLU A 311 1.13 4.63 -0.93
C GLU A 311 0.54 4.81 0.50
N ILE A 312 1.23 5.64 1.29
CA ILE A 312 0.55 6.82 1.75
C ILE A 312 0.00 7.44 0.46
N LYS A 313 -1.08 6.85 -0.09
CA LYS A 313 -2.22 7.66 -0.45
C LYS A 313 -2.39 8.39 0.88
N PRO A 314 -2.05 9.70 0.98
CA PRO A 314 -2.63 10.47 2.06
C PRO A 314 -4.05 9.96 2.09
N LYS A 315 -4.50 9.38 3.22
CA LYS A 315 -5.90 8.98 3.41
C LYS A 315 -6.64 10.04 2.65
N GLU A 316 -7.21 9.72 1.48
CA GLU A 316 -7.55 10.78 0.53
C GLU A 316 -8.77 11.38 1.19
N VAL A 317 -8.52 12.29 2.14
CA VAL A 317 -9.49 13.14 2.75
C VAL A 317 -9.79 14.01 1.56
N LYS A 318 -10.69 13.50 0.73
CA LYS A 318 -11.29 14.24 -0.35
C LYS A 318 -11.78 15.50 0.34
N PHE A 319 -11.08 16.59 0.10
CA PHE A 319 -11.40 17.85 0.73
C PHE A 319 -12.86 18.13 0.40
N GLU A 320 -13.69 18.27 1.43
CA GLU A 320 -15.11 18.51 1.24
C GLU A 320 -15.31 20.00 0.94
N TYR A 321 -15.57 20.30 -0.32
CA TYR A 321 -15.88 21.66 -0.76
C TYR A 321 -17.24 22.09 -0.22
N LYS A 322 -17.33 23.36 0.19
CA LYS A 322 -18.61 23.95 0.62
C LYS A 322 -19.62 23.92 -0.52
N ILE A 323 -20.83 23.49 -0.16
CA ILE A 323 -22.02 23.57 -1.00
C ILE A 323 -22.94 24.61 -0.39
N PHE A 324 -23.44 25.51 -1.23
CA PHE A 324 -24.52 26.44 -0.91
C PHE A 324 -25.82 25.96 -1.54
N GLU A 325 -26.92 26.61 -1.16
CA GLU A 325 -28.22 26.39 -1.77
C GLU A 325 -28.17 26.71 -3.28
N PRO A 326 -28.94 26.00 -4.12
CA PRO A 326 -29.13 26.35 -5.52
C PRO A 326 -29.49 27.82 -5.71
N GLU A 327 -28.99 28.45 -6.78
CA GLU A 327 -29.28 29.84 -7.15
C GLU A 327 -28.84 30.92 -6.14
N ARG A 328 -28.13 30.54 -5.08
CA ARG A 328 -27.63 31.44 -4.04
C ARG A 328 -26.50 32.35 -4.52
N ILE A 329 -25.62 31.86 -5.39
CA ILE A 329 -24.46 32.61 -5.88
C ILE A 329 -24.87 33.52 -7.04
N ARG A 330 -24.97 34.84 -6.79
CA ARG A 330 -25.38 35.82 -7.81
C ARG A 330 -24.33 36.89 -8.11
N LYS A 331 -23.55 37.31 -7.13
CA LYS A 331 -22.47 38.30 -7.31
C LYS A 331 -21.10 37.66 -7.14
N ILE A 332 -20.31 37.65 -8.21
CA ILE A 332 -18.97 37.06 -8.22
C ILE A 332 -17.94 38.16 -8.47
N VAL A 333 -16.90 38.21 -7.63
CA VAL A 333 -15.78 39.13 -7.82
C VAL A 333 -14.51 38.34 -8.06
N VAL A 334 -13.87 38.58 -9.20
CA VAL A 334 -12.59 37.97 -9.56
C VAL A 334 -11.46 38.93 -9.25
N TYR A 335 -10.50 38.50 -8.44
CA TYR A 335 -9.23 39.19 -8.24
C TYR A 335 -8.15 38.44 -9.00
N ASP A 336 -7.62 39.06 -10.06
CA ASP A 336 -6.55 38.51 -10.90
C ASP A 336 -5.20 39.11 -10.52
N GLY A 337 -4.39 38.30 -9.84
CA GLY A 337 -3.03 38.63 -9.40
C GLY A 337 -1.95 38.28 -10.43
N GLY A 338 -2.32 37.87 -11.66
CA GLY A 338 -1.37 37.57 -12.72
C GLY A 338 -0.67 38.83 -13.27
N PRO A 339 0.67 38.88 -13.36
CA PRO A 339 1.38 40.03 -13.92
C PRO A 339 1.33 40.09 -15.46
N ARG A 340 1.05 38.94 -16.10
CA ARG A 340 1.04 38.83 -17.57
C ARG A 340 -0.14 39.60 -18.19
N ASN A 341 -0.03 39.90 -19.47
CA ASN A 341 -1.18 40.38 -20.26
C ASN A 341 -2.26 39.27 -20.34
N ALA A 342 -3.52 39.65 -20.18
CA ALA A 342 -4.68 38.75 -20.20
C ALA A 342 -4.75 37.88 -21.48
N ARG A 343 -4.20 38.34 -22.61
CA ARG A 343 -4.13 37.56 -23.86
C ARG A 343 -3.27 36.30 -23.73
N PHE A 344 -2.23 36.33 -22.91
CA PHE A 344 -1.25 35.24 -22.79
C PHE A 344 -1.40 34.43 -21.50
N SER A 345 -2.04 35.00 -20.48
CA SER A 345 -2.25 34.39 -19.17
C SER A 345 -3.17 33.17 -19.23
N LYS A 346 -2.67 32.01 -18.79
CA LYS A 346 -3.45 30.76 -18.74
C LYS A 346 -4.41 30.70 -17.57
N THR A 347 -4.06 31.35 -16.46
CA THR A 347 -4.98 31.55 -15.34
C THR A 347 -6.17 32.41 -15.76
N THR A 348 -5.92 33.54 -16.43
CA THR A 348 -6.99 34.42 -16.96
C THR A 348 -7.84 33.70 -18.02
N PHE A 349 -7.23 32.83 -18.82
CA PHE A 349 -7.95 31.97 -19.75
C PHE A 349 -8.99 31.08 -19.06
N MET A 350 -8.62 30.38 -17.98
CA MET A 350 -9.56 29.55 -17.22
C MET A 350 -10.67 30.39 -16.58
N THR A 351 -10.30 31.48 -15.89
CA THR A 351 -11.28 32.31 -15.17
C THR A 351 -12.26 32.98 -16.10
N LYS A 352 -11.84 33.43 -17.29
CA LYS A 352 -12.77 34.00 -18.28
C LYS A 352 -13.83 32.99 -18.74
N HIS A 353 -13.47 31.72 -18.92
CA HIS A 353 -14.44 30.68 -19.29
C HIS A 353 -15.38 30.37 -18.13
N PHE A 354 -14.86 30.31 -16.91
CA PHE A 354 -15.70 30.21 -15.70
C PHE A 354 -16.68 31.37 -15.57
N CYS A 355 -16.23 32.61 -15.77
CA CYS A 355 -17.09 33.80 -15.74
C CYS A 355 -18.19 33.72 -16.80
N LYS A 356 -17.87 33.37 -18.06
CA LYS A 356 -18.88 33.19 -19.12
C LYS A 356 -19.94 32.16 -18.74
N GLY A 357 -19.53 31.05 -18.13
CA GLY A 357 -20.43 30.03 -17.61
C GLY A 357 -21.37 30.60 -16.56
N ALA A 358 -20.83 31.28 -15.56
CA ALA A 358 -21.61 31.89 -14.49
C ALA A 358 -22.56 33.00 -15.00
N GLU A 359 -22.12 33.86 -15.92
CA GLU A 359 -22.95 34.88 -16.58
C GLU A 359 -24.13 34.24 -17.33
N SER A 360 -23.88 33.15 -18.06
CA SER A 360 -24.94 32.41 -18.77
C SER A 360 -25.98 31.79 -17.83
N ALA A 361 -25.67 31.64 -16.55
CA ALA A 361 -26.57 31.20 -15.50
C ALA A 361 -27.18 32.37 -14.68
N GLY A 362 -26.88 33.61 -15.04
CA GLY A 362 -27.46 34.82 -14.46
C GLY A 362 -26.69 35.43 -13.29
N ALA A 363 -25.38 35.16 -13.14
CA ALA A 363 -24.54 35.86 -12.18
C ALA A 363 -24.00 37.20 -12.73
N GLU A 364 -23.89 38.20 -11.85
CA GLU A 364 -23.16 39.45 -12.07
C GLU A 364 -21.67 39.22 -11.76
N ILE A 365 -20.80 39.49 -12.73
CA ILE A 365 -19.35 39.33 -12.58
C ILE A 365 -18.67 40.70 -12.54
N GLU A 366 -17.79 40.87 -11.56
CA GLU A 366 -16.83 41.97 -11.54
C GLU A 366 -15.40 41.40 -11.62
N TYR A 367 -14.68 41.70 -12.72
CA TYR A 367 -13.33 41.20 -12.95
C TYR A 367 -12.29 42.29 -12.71
N ILE A 368 -11.40 42.08 -11.75
CA ILE A 368 -10.44 43.08 -11.28
C ILE A 368 -9.02 42.57 -11.48
N SER A 369 -8.22 43.26 -12.29
CA SER A 369 -6.79 42.99 -12.40
C SER A 369 -6.02 43.74 -11.32
N LEU A 370 -5.41 43.01 -10.38
CA LEU A 370 -4.70 43.59 -9.24
C LEU A 370 -3.40 44.29 -9.65
N LYS A 371 -2.81 43.94 -10.81
CA LYS A 371 -1.58 44.57 -11.30
C LYS A 371 -1.78 46.04 -11.69
N ASP A 372 -3.01 46.42 -12.02
CA ASP A 372 -3.38 47.78 -12.41
C ASP A 372 -3.79 48.63 -11.19
N MET A 373 -3.70 48.05 -9.99
CA MET A 373 -4.13 48.67 -8.72
C MET A 373 -2.92 49.07 -7.89
N LYS A 374 -3.05 50.17 -7.15
CA LYS A 374 -2.08 50.58 -6.13
C LYS A 374 -2.40 49.85 -4.82
N ILE A 375 -1.60 48.85 -4.49
CA ILE A 375 -1.73 48.06 -3.27
C ILE A 375 -0.39 48.04 -2.53
N ASN A 376 -0.29 48.79 -1.43
CA ASN A 376 0.86 48.69 -0.54
C ASN A 376 0.84 47.36 0.23
N SER A 377 2.02 46.80 0.53
CA SER A 377 2.18 45.62 1.39
C SER A 377 1.72 45.90 2.82
N CYS A 378 1.16 44.88 3.48
CA CYS A 378 0.82 44.97 4.89
C CYS A 378 2.11 45.10 5.73
N THR A 379 2.14 46.05 6.66
CA THR A 379 3.29 46.27 7.56
C THR A 379 3.11 45.65 8.94
N GLY A 380 2.01 44.93 9.18
CA GLY A 380 1.73 44.34 10.50
C GLY A 380 1.54 45.38 11.62
N CYS A 381 1.20 46.63 11.30
CA CYS A 381 1.09 47.68 12.32
C CYS A 381 -0.14 47.57 13.25
N TYR A 382 -1.07 46.65 12.95
CA TYR A 382 -2.33 46.40 13.66
C TYR A 382 -3.24 47.61 13.95
N THR A 383 -3.00 48.75 13.28
CA THR A 383 -3.82 49.95 13.47
C THR A 383 -5.27 49.71 13.07
N CYS A 384 -5.52 48.83 12.09
CA CYS A 384 -6.85 48.39 11.69
C CYS A 384 -7.60 47.54 12.73
N TRP A 385 -6.91 47.07 13.78
CA TRP A 385 -7.53 46.39 14.91
C TRP A 385 -7.61 47.28 16.15
N THR A 386 -6.62 48.16 16.36
CA THR A 386 -6.49 48.96 17.58
C THR A 386 -7.07 50.36 17.42
N LYS A 387 -6.41 51.26 16.67
CA LYS A 387 -6.78 52.70 16.63
C LYS A 387 -7.89 53.01 15.63
N THR A 388 -7.95 52.28 14.51
CA THR A 388 -8.97 52.47 13.46
C THR A 388 -9.65 51.15 13.10
N PRO A 389 -10.46 50.56 14.00
CA PRO A 389 -11.09 49.26 13.78
C PRO A 389 -11.76 49.12 12.40
N GLY A 390 -11.31 48.16 11.59
CA GLY A 390 -11.82 47.90 10.23
C GLY A 390 -11.29 48.80 9.12
N LYS A 391 -10.47 49.81 9.45
CA LYS A 391 -9.90 50.76 8.49
C LYS A 391 -8.37 50.66 8.48
N CYS A 392 -7.78 50.49 7.29
CA CYS A 392 -6.34 50.48 7.10
C CYS A 392 -5.80 51.93 7.07
N ILE A 393 -4.56 52.14 7.49
CA ILE A 393 -3.89 53.46 7.42
C ILE A 393 -3.47 53.84 6.00
N PHE A 394 -3.22 52.86 5.15
CA PHE A 394 -2.86 53.11 3.75
C PHE A 394 -4.09 53.59 2.98
N LYS A 395 -3.94 54.75 2.34
CA LYS A 395 -4.94 55.36 1.45
C LYS A 395 -4.67 54.93 0.02
N ASP A 396 -5.12 53.73 -0.31
CA ASP A 396 -4.96 53.12 -1.61
C ASP A 396 -6.17 52.25 -1.98
N ASP A 397 -6.09 51.55 -3.11
CA ASP A 397 -7.26 50.92 -3.76
C ASP A 397 -7.87 49.79 -2.93
N MET A 398 -7.14 49.27 -1.93
CA MET A 398 -7.66 48.25 -1.00
C MET A 398 -8.94 48.67 -0.29
N THR A 399 -9.22 49.97 -0.14
CA THR A 399 -10.48 50.41 0.47
C THR A 399 -11.68 49.99 -0.34
N ASP A 400 -11.64 50.13 -1.67
CA ASP A 400 -12.75 49.74 -2.52
C ASP A 400 -12.72 48.26 -2.85
N LEU A 401 -11.53 47.66 -3.01
CA LEU A 401 -11.40 46.21 -3.18
C LEU A 401 -12.02 45.46 -1.99
N ARG A 402 -11.79 45.88 -0.74
CA ARG A 402 -12.41 45.24 0.43
C ARG A 402 -13.93 45.34 0.46
N LYS A 403 -14.49 46.47 0.00
CA LYS A 403 -15.96 46.62 -0.09
C LYS A 403 -16.55 45.63 -1.10
N LYS A 404 -15.89 45.47 -2.25
CA LYS A 404 -16.29 44.51 -3.29
C LYS A 404 -16.16 43.08 -2.78
N PHE A 405 -15.04 42.77 -2.12
CA PHE A 405 -14.80 41.48 -1.46
C PHE A 405 -15.95 41.14 -0.50
N ARG A 406 -16.29 42.02 0.43
CA ARG A 406 -17.37 41.76 1.42
C ARG A 406 -18.75 41.54 0.81
N LYS A 407 -19.04 42.20 -0.32
CA LYS A 407 -20.36 42.14 -0.96
C LYS A 407 -20.54 40.94 -1.90
N ALA A 408 -19.47 40.21 -2.22
CA ALA A 408 -19.54 39.10 -3.16
C ALA A 408 -20.15 37.85 -2.50
N ASP A 409 -20.97 37.10 -3.25
CA ASP A 409 -21.40 35.77 -2.85
C ASP A 409 -20.28 34.75 -3.06
N LEU A 410 -19.47 34.97 -4.12
CA LEU A 410 -18.31 34.16 -4.49
C LEU A 410 -17.10 35.05 -4.83
N VAL A 411 -15.95 34.74 -4.24
CA VAL A 411 -14.66 35.36 -4.59
C VAL A 411 -13.83 34.39 -5.41
N VAL A 412 -13.30 34.85 -6.55
CA VAL A 412 -12.37 34.06 -7.35
C VAL A 412 -10.96 34.62 -7.18
N PHE A 413 -10.07 33.82 -6.59
CA PHE A 413 -8.65 34.12 -6.51
C PHE A 413 -7.94 33.54 -7.73
N ALA A 414 -7.61 34.40 -8.69
CA ALA A 414 -6.90 34.02 -9.90
C ALA A 414 -5.42 34.40 -9.75
N SER A 415 -4.55 33.41 -9.57
CA SER A 415 -3.11 33.66 -9.45
C SER A 415 -2.31 32.55 -10.13
N PRO A 416 -1.41 32.86 -11.08
CA PRO A 416 -0.47 31.85 -11.57
C PRO A 416 0.41 31.35 -10.41
N LEU A 417 0.94 30.14 -10.55
CA LEU A 417 1.79 29.51 -9.54
C LEU A 417 3.22 30.01 -9.69
N TYR A 418 3.65 30.93 -8.84
CA TYR A 418 5.00 31.50 -8.84
C TYR A 418 5.71 31.03 -7.57
N ILE A 419 6.82 30.29 -7.72
CA ILE A 419 7.56 29.68 -6.61
C ILE A 419 6.60 28.96 -5.63
N PHE A 420 5.82 28.02 -6.16
CA PHE A 420 4.91 27.14 -5.41
C PHE A 420 3.81 27.86 -4.60
N ASN A 421 3.51 29.13 -4.89
CA ASN A 421 2.47 29.90 -4.21
C ASN A 421 1.80 30.95 -5.12
N VAL A 422 0.89 31.76 -4.55
CA VAL A 422 0.32 32.94 -5.21
C VAL A 422 1.39 33.98 -5.53
N THR A 423 1.10 34.87 -6.49
CA THR A 423 2.01 35.98 -6.82
C THR A 423 2.12 36.97 -5.65
N GLY A 424 3.21 37.74 -5.61
CA GLY A 424 3.39 38.80 -4.60
C GLY A 424 2.27 39.84 -4.60
N ILE A 425 1.72 40.16 -5.78
CA ILE A 425 0.56 41.09 -5.92
C ILE A 425 -0.68 40.49 -5.24
N MET A 426 -0.98 39.22 -5.50
CA MET A 426 -2.09 38.52 -4.84
C MET A 426 -1.87 38.45 -3.32
N LYS A 427 -0.66 38.15 -2.87
CA LYS A 427 -0.33 38.08 -1.45
C LYS A 427 -0.50 39.43 -0.75
N ASN A 428 -0.08 40.53 -1.38
CA ASN A 428 -0.30 41.89 -0.87
C ASN A 428 -1.80 42.21 -0.69
N PHE A 429 -2.65 41.79 -1.63
CA PHE A 429 -4.10 41.92 -1.51
C PHE A 429 -4.64 41.09 -0.34
N MET A 430 -4.29 39.79 -0.28
CA MET A 430 -4.76 38.85 0.75
C MET A 430 -4.36 39.29 2.17
N ASP A 431 -3.11 39.70 2.38
CA ASP A 431 -2.59 40.12 3.69
C ASP A 431 -3.30 41.35 4.25
N ARG A 432 -3.95 42.13 3.38
CA ARG A 432 -4.70 43.32 3.75
C ARG A 432 -6.20 43.08 3.93
N LEU A 433 -6.64 41.83 3.87
CA LEU A 433 -8.00 41.42 4.24
C LEU A 433 -8.21 41.34 5.76
N LEU A 434 -7.15 41.39 6.58
CA LEU A 434 -7.19 41.34 8.04
C LEU A 434 -8.18 42.35 8.67
N THR A 435 -8.44 43.47 7.98
CA THR A 435 -9.40 44.47 8.43
C THR A 435 -10.83 43.94 8.55
N ASN A 436 -11.16 42.87 7.82
CA ASN A 436 -12.47 42.21 7.86
C ASN A 436 -12.65 41.34 9.10
N LEU A 437 -11.59 41.14 9.90
CA LEU A 437 -11.59 40.30 11.09
C LEU A 437 -11.45 41.14 12.36
N LYS A 438 -11.93 40.61 13.49
CA LYS A 438 -11.72 41.17 14.84
C LYS A 438 -10.44 40.60 15.46
N PRO A 439 -9.77 41.33 16.37
CA PRO A 439 -8.53 40.86 17.01
C PRO A 439 -8.74 39.76 18.07
N TYR A 440 -9.98 39.30 18.27
CA TYR A 440 -10.32 38.27 19.27
C TYR A 440 -10.13 36.87 18.69
N MET A 441 -10.10 35.86 19.55
CA MET A 441 -9.99 34.46 19.15
C MET A 441 -11.31 33.73 19.42
N LEU A 442 -11.71 32.90 18.47
CA LEU A 442 -12.75 31.88 18.59
C LEU A 442 -12.09 30.51 18.45
N ILE A 443 -12.56 29.54 19.24
CA ILE A 443 -12.17 28.14 19.08
C ILE A 443 -13.38 27.39 18.55
N GLU A 444 -13.26 26.83 17.35
CA GLU A 444 -14.31 26.08 16.69
C GLU A 444 -13.70 24.91 15.91
N ASN A 445 -14.29 23.72 16.04
CA ASN A 445 -13.85 22.49 15.36
C ASN A 445 -12.34 22.15 15.56
N GLY A 446 -11.77 22.52 16.71
CA GLY A 446 -10.35 22.30 17.03
C GLY A 446 -9.39 23.33 16.43
N PHE A 447 -9.89 24.35 15.74
CA PHE A 447 -9.10 25.44 15.17
C PHE A 447 -9.29 26.73 15.96
N THR A 448 -8.24 27.55 16.04
CA THR A 448 -8.31 28.91 16.59
C THR A 448 -8.40 29.90 15.45
N MET A 449 -9.44 30.73 15.43
CA MET A 449 -9.69 31.69 14.35
C MET A 449 -10.08 33.07 14.87
N HIS A 450 -10.14 34.05 13.97
CA HIS A 450 -10.64 35.38 14.28
C HIS A 450 -12.11 35.53 13.87
N PRO A 451 -12.99 36.09 14.72
CA PRO A 451 -14.35 36.39 14.33
C PRO A 451 -14.39 37.41 13.20
N HIS A 452 -15.38 37.27 12.33
CA HIS A 452 -15.73 38.23 11.32
C HIS A 452 -16.13 39.57 11.98
N ARG A 453 -15.69 40.68 11.38
CA ARG A 453 -15.92 42.03 11.93
C ARG A 453 -17.35 42.49 11.76
N TYR A 454 -17.89 42.26 10.57
CA TYR A 454 -19.17 42.79 10.14
C TYR A 454 -20.24 41.71 10.25
N GLN A 455 -21.28 41.97 11.03
CA GLN A 455 -22.33 41.00 11.31
C GLN A 455 -23.28 40.84 10.12
N GLU A 456 -23.47 41.92 9.36
CA GLU A 456 -24.28 41.99 8.15
C GLU A 456 -23.73 41.18 6.97
N ASP A 457 -22.46 40.77 7.04
CA ASP A 457 -21.84 39.97 6.00
C ASP A 457 -22.36 38.53 6.06
N LYS A 458 -22.77 38.02 4.90
CA LYS A 458 -23.25 36.64 4.73
C LYS A 458 -22.07 35.67 4.63
N GLU A 459 -22.34 34.37 4.70
CA GLU A 459 -21.34 33.38 4.27
C GLU A 459 -20.88 33.67 2.83
N GLN A 460 -19.66 33.31 2.49
CA GLN A 460 -19.07 33.59 1.19
C GLN A 460 -18.34 32.36 0.69
N GLY A 461 -18.53 32.01 -0.58
CA GLY A 461 -17.71 31.02 -1.25
C GLY A 461 -16.42 31.64 -1.77
N PHE A 462 -15.36 30.85 -1.90
CA PHE A 462 -14.22 31.21 -2.74
C PHE A 462 -13.72 30.05 -3.59
N VAL A 463 -13.16 30.39 -4.74
CA VAL A 463 -12.57 29.44 -5.71
C VAL A 463 -11.18 29.96 -6.08
N VAL A 464 -10.22 29.04 -6.21
CA VAL A 464 -8.87 29.37 -6.68
C VAL A 464 -8.65 28.85 -8.09
N PHE A 465 -8.05 29.68 -8.93
CA PHE A 465 -7.54 29.30 -10.26
C PHE A 465 -6.04 29.56 -10.31
N SER A 466 -5.27 28.54 -10.69
CA SER A 466 -3.82 28.66 -10.82
C SER A 466 -3.28 27.80 -11.95
N ALA A 467 -2.28 28.31 -12.64
CA ALA A 467 -1.62 27.64 -13.76
C ALA A 467 -0.12 27.58 -13.49
N ALA A 468 0.49 26.42 -13.76
CA ALA A 468 1.91 26.15 -13.56
C ALA A 468 2.58 25.68 -14.84
N GLY A 469 3.89 25.90 -14.94
CA GLY A 469 4.72 25.36 -16.01
C GLY A 469 4.94 23.86 -15.88
N PHE A 470 5.14 23.35 -14.65
CA PHE A 470 5.44 21.94 -14.38
C PHE A 470 4.26 21.01 -14.64
N PRO A 471 4.51 19.70 -14.87
CA PRO A 471 3.49 18.80 -15.37
C PRO A 471 2.59 18.11 -14.34
N GLU A 472 2.88 18.24 -13.06
CA GLU A 472 2.09 17.62 -11.99
C GLU A 472 1.25 18.66 -11.24
N VAL A 473 0.08 18.25 -10.76
CA VAL A 473 -0.66 19.04 -9.76
C VAL A 473 -0.13 18.76 -8.36
N GLU A 474 0.05 17.48 -8.02
CA GLU A 474 0.69 17.07 -6.78
C GLU A 474 2.15 17.56 -6.75
N HIS A 475 2.65 17.89 -5.56
CA HIS A 475 3.98 18.45 -5.31
C HIS A 475 4.19 19.89 -5.80
N ASN A 476 3.60 20.28 -6.94
CA ASN A 476 3.74 21.65 -7.44
C ASN A 476 2.75 22.63 -6.78
N PHE A 477 1.50 22.22 -6.56
CA PHE A 477 0.47 23.10 -6.00
C PHE A 477 0.24 22.88 -4.49
N ASP A 478 1.04 22.06 -3.83
CA ASP A 478 0.78 21.65 -2.43
C ASP A 478 0.86 22.82 -1.45
N GLY A 479 1.81 23.73 -1.64
CA GLY A 479 1.90 24.98 -0.86
C GLY A 479 0.65 25.86 -1.06
N LEU A 480 0.15 25.93 -2.29
CA LEU A 480 -1.05 26.69 -2.65
C LEU A 480 -2.32 26.05 -2.05
N LYS A 481 -2.47 24.73 -2.17
CA LYS A 481 -3.55 23.93 -1.54
C LYS A 481 -3.57 24.17 -0.04
N GLY A 482 -2.42 24.03 0.62
CA GLY A 482 -2.28 24.25 2.06
C GLY A 482 -2.77 25.63 2.46
N MET A 483 -2.34 26.68 1.75
CA MET A 483 -2.76 28.06 2.04
C MET A 483 -4.28 28.26 1.95
N PHE A 484 -4.93 27.83 0.86
CA PHE A 484 -6.37 28.02 0.69
C PHE A 484 -7.22 27.13 1.60
N ARG A 485 -6.71 25.94 1.96
CA ARG A 485 -7.37 25.07 2.94
C ARG A 485 -7.24 25.62 4.36
N CYS A 486 -6.12 26.24 4.72
CA CYS A 486 -6.00 27.02 5.95
C CYS A 486 -6.98 28.20 5.96
N LEU A 487 -7.14 28.90 4.84
CA LEU A 487 -8.11 29.98 4.71
C LEU A 487 -9.54 29.50 4.99
N HIS A 488 -9.91 28.33 4.45
CA HIS A 488 -11.21 27.70 4.69
C HIS A 488 -11.44 27.33 6.16
N SER A 489 -10.42 26.85 6.87
CA SER A 489 -10.57 26.42 8.27
C SER A 489 -10.45 27.56 9.30
N HIS A 490 -9.94 28.72 8.92
CA HIS A 490 -9.66 29.83 9.84
C HIS A 490 -10.50 31.09 9.57
N PHE A 491 -11.40 31.08 8.59
CA PHE A 491 -12.33 32.18 8.33
C PHE A 491 -13.75 31.74 8.71
N GLU A 492 -14.36 32.44 9.68
CA GLU A 492 -15.69 32.13 10.21
C GLU A 492 -16.79 32.05 9.11
N LYS A 493 -16.66 32.87 8.06
CA LYS A 493 -17.73 33.04 7.04
C LYS A 493 -17.26 32.82 5.60
N SER A 494 -16.05 32.31 5.37
CA SER A 494 -15.51 32.16 4.00
C SER A 494 -15.07 30.73 3.75
N PHE A 495 -15.60 30.10 2.69
CA PHE A 495 -15.42 28.67 2.47
C PHE A 495 -14.97 28.33 1.05
N LEU A 496 -14.02 27.41 0.93
CA LEU A 496 -13.49 26.94 -0.35
C LEU A 496 -14.52 26.06 -1.07
N MET A 497 -14.84 26.42 -2.32
CA MET A 497 -15.79 25.72 -3.19
C MET A 497 -15.13 24.97 -4.34
N GLY A 498 -13.87 25.29 -4.68
CA GLY A 498 -13.16 24.61 -5.77
C GLY A 498 -11.72 25.09 -5.96
N GLU A 499 -10.90 24.19 -6.47
CA GLU A 499 -9.47 24.36 -6.73
C GLU A 499 -9.15 23.97 -8.19
N PHE A 500 -8.97 24.96 -9.07
CA PHE A 500 -8.64 24.74 -10.49
C PHE A 500 -7.15 24.92 -10.73
N TYR A 501 -6.43 23.81 -10.83
CA TYR A 501 -4.98 23.77 -11.04
C TYR A 501 -4.64 23.19 -12.41
N MET A 502 -4.05 24.02 -13.27
CA MET A 502 -3.62 23.64 -14.61
C MET A 502 -2.10 23.41 -14.63
N PRO A 503 -1.64 22.16 -14.75
CA PRO A 503 -0.23 21.87 -14.99
C PRO A 503 0.13 22.01 -16.48
N GLY A 504 1.41 22.14 -16.80
CA GLY A 504 1.90 22.25 -18.19
C GLY A 504 1.21 23.34 -18.98
N ALA A 505 0.98 24.48 -18.35
CA ALA A 505 0.13 25.53 -18.89
C ALA A 505 0.68 26.14 -20.19
N GLU A 506 1.98 26.08 -20.42
CA GLU A 506 2.59 26.58 -21.67
C GLU A 506 2.22 25.71 -22.88
N LEU A 507 1.96 24.41 -22.68
CA LEU A 507 1.57 23.49 -23.75
C LEU A 507 0.20 23.80 -24.32
N ILE A 508 -0.75 24.28 -23.49
CA ILE A 508 -2.13 24.51 -23.93
C ILE A 508 -2.22 25.51 -25.10
N ALA A 509 -1.19 26.36 -25.26
CA ALA A 509 -1.09 27.34 -26.33
C ALA A 509 -0.86 26.71 -27.72
N GLN A 510 -0.29 25.49 -27.78
CA GLN A 510 0.10 24.86 -29.03
C GLN A 510 -1.10 24.22 -29.76
N PRO A 511 -1.15 24.25 -31.11
CA PRO A 511 -2.25 23.68 -31.88
C PRO A 511 -2.50 22.18 -31.61
N VAL A 512 -1.44 21.41 -31.36
CA VAL A 512 -1.54 19.96 -31.07
C VAL A 512 -2.33 19.65 -29.80
N TYR A 513 -2.44 20.60 -28.86
CA TYR A 513 -3.24 20.46 -27.64
C TYR A 513 -4.61 21.13 -27.73
N ALA A 514 -5.16 21.30 -28.94
CA ALA A 514 -6.48 21.92 -29.14
C ALA A 514 -7.62 21.13 -28.46
N ASP A 515 -7.56 19.80 -28.43
CA ASP A 515 -8.53 18.96 -27.73
C ASP A 515 -8.51 19.20 -26.22
N ARG A 516 -7.32 19.12 -25.61
CA ARG A 516 -7.12 19.45 -24.19
C ARG A 516 -7.61 20.85 -23.87
N ARG A 517 -7.28 21.84 -24.71
CA ARG A 517 -7.76 23.21 -24.55
C ARG A 517 -9.28 23.27 -24.51
N ARG A 518 -9.98 22.67 -25.48
CA ARG A 518 -11.45 22.64 -25.53
C ARG A 518 -12.05 21.98 -24.28
N LYS A 519 -11.44 20.90 -23.79
CA LYS A 519 -11.87 20.23 -22.55
C LYS A 519 -11.77 21.16 -21.33
N VAL A 520 -10.65 21.89 -21.20
CA VAL A 520 -10.46 22.88 -20.14
C VAL A 520 -11.48 24.02 -20.25
N GLU A 521 -11.68 24.57 -21.45
CA GLU A 521 -12.65 25.64 -21.70
C GLU A 521 -14.06 25.22 -21.26
N GLN A 522 -14.48 24.04 -21.69
CA GLN A 522 -15.79 23.49 -21.36
C GLN A 522 -15.92 23.20 -19.86
N ALA A 523 -14.89 22.61 -19.24
CA ALA A 523 -14.91 22.31 -17.81
C ALA A 523 -15.02 23.58 -16.95
N CYS A 524 -14.27 24.64 -17.29
CA CYS A 524 -14.39 25.93 -16.61
C CYS A 524 -15.77 26.55 -16.82
N TYR A 525 -16.29 26.54 -18.06
CA TYR A 525 -17.62 27.05 -18.38
C TYR A 525 -18.73 26.32 -17.61
N ASP A 526 -18.73 25.00 -17.64
CA ASP A 526 -19.72 24.18 -16.95
C ASP A 526 -19.64 24.35 -15.43
N ALA A 527 -18.44 24.48 -14.87
CA ALA A 527 -18.26 24.81 -13.46
C ALA A 527 -18.86 26.18 -13.10
N GLY A 528 -18.69 27.17 -13.97
CA GLY A 528 -19.31 28.49 -13.84
C GLY A 528 -20.84 28.41 -13.79
N GLN A 529 -21.44 27.64 -14.70
CA GLN A 529 -22.88 27.40 -14.70
C GLN A 529 -23.35 26.68 -13.43
N GLN A 530 -22.63 25.62 -13.04
CA GLN A 530 -23.02 24.79 -11.90
C GLN A 530 -22.95 25.54 -10.58
N VAL A 531 -21.93 26.37 -10.36
CA VAL A 531 -21.81 27.11 -9.09
C VAL A 531 -22.99 28.06 -8.87
N VAL A 532 -23.54 28.63 -9.95
CA VAL A 532 -24.69 29.53 -9.90
C VAL A 532 -25.99 28.73 -9.76
N ARG A 533 -26.21 27.73 -10.61
CA ARG A 533 -27.49 26.98 -10.63
C ARG A 533 -27.65 26.08 -9.42
N GLU A 534 -26.59 25.40 -9.00
CA GLU A 534 -26.65 24.32 -8.01
C GLU A 534 -25.91 24.67 -6.70
N GLY A 535 -25.23 25.82 -6.61
CA GLY A 535 -24.50 26.21 -5.40
C GLY A 535 -23.27 25.35 -5.09
N LYS A 536 -22.77 24.56 -6.05
CA LYS A 536 -21.63 23.65 -5.89
C LYS A 536 -20.76 23.56 -7.15
N ILE A 537 -19.55 23.02 -7.01
CA ILE A 537 -18.66 22.73 -8.13
C ILE A 537 -18.26 21.25 -8.08
N SER A 538 -18.57 20.50 -9.12
CA SER A 538 -18.24 19.08 -9.22
C SER A 538 -16.75 18.86 -9.44
N ILE A 539 -16.17 17.88 -8.74
CA ILE A 539 -14.75 17.54 -8.83
C ILE A 539 -14.28 17.19 -10.25
N LYS A 540 -15.18 16.65 -11.09
CA LYS A 540 -14.90 16.33 -12.49
C LYS A 540 -14.38 17.52 -13.29
N PHE A 541 -14.81 18.74 -12.97
CA PHE A 541 -14.36 19.94 -13.68
C PHE A 541 -12.93 20.31 -13.29
N MET A 542 -12.59 20.18 -12.01
CA MET A 542 -11.21 20.38 -11.52
C MET A 542 -10.27 19.31 -12.10
N GLN A 543 -10.72 18.06 -12.15
CA GLN A 543 -9.96 16.94 -12.75
C GLN A 543 -9.72 17.15 -14.24
N ALA A 544 -10.71 17.62 -14.99
CA ALA A 544 -10.55 17.93 -16.41
C ALA A 544 -9.53 19.05 -16.68
N VAL A 545 -9.36 19.98 -15.74
CA VAL A 545 -8.32 21.03 -15.82
C VAL A 545 -6.93 20.50 -15.42
N ALA A 546 -6.88 19.61 -14.44
CA ALA A 546 -5.66 18.99 -13.97
C ALA A 546 -5.08 17.97 -14.96
N ASP A 547 -5.91 17.36 -15.80
CA ASP A 547 -5.46 16.34 -16.76
C ASP A 547 -4.58 16.96 -17.86
N MET A 548 -3.34 16.46 -17.94
CA MET A 548 -2.39 16.87 -18.95
C MET A 548 -2.51 16.07 -20.25
N GLU A 549 -3.03 14.84 -20.18
CA GLU A 549 -3.11 13.89 -21.30
C GLU A 549 -1.74 13.52 -21.93
N ILE A 550 -0.62 13.84 -21.27
CA ILE A 550 0.73 13.37 -21.65
C ILE A 550 1.53 12.97 -20.41
N THR A 551 2.56 12.14 -20.61
CA THR A 551 3.44 11.67 -19.53
C THR A 551 4.50 12.72 -19.17
N GLN A 552 5.03 12.66 -17.94
CA GLN A 552 6.13 13.52 -17.49
C GLN A 552 7.37 13.40 -18.38
N ALA A 553 7.70 12.18 -18.82
CA ALA A 553 8.82 11.94 -19.72
C ALA A 553 8.64 12.67 -21.07
N LYS A 554 7.43 12.63 -21.64
CA LYS A 554 7.13 13.35 -22.89
C LYS A 554 7.13 14.86 -22.69
N PHE A 555 6.59 15.33 -21.56
CA PHE A 555 6.65 16.75 -21.19
C PHE A 555 8.10 17.24 -21.10
N LYS A 556 8.97 16.49 -20.40
CA LYS A 556 10.39 16.81 -20.25
C LYS A 556 11.08 16.90 -21.62
N GLU A 557 10.94 15.88 -22.46
CA GLU A 557 11.53 15.86 -23.80
C GLU A 557 11.13 17.08 -24.63
N GLN A 558 9.84 17.44 -24.62
CA GLN A 558 9.33 18.61 -25.35
C GLN A 558 9.83 19.93 -24.76
N ALA A 559 9.90 20.03 -23.43
CA ALA A 559 10.40 21.21 -22.74
C ALA A 559 11.88 21.42 -23.03
N ASP A 560 12.70 20.37 -22.94
CA ASP A 560 14.13 20.42 -23.23
C ASP A 560 14.37 20.84 -24.69
N TYR A 561 13.68 20.20 -25.64
CA TYR A 561 13.78 20.57 -27.06
C TYR A 561 13.38 22.04 -27.32
N PHE A 562 12.31 22.51 -26.67
CA PHE A 562 11.89 23.90 -26.78
C PHE A 562 13.01 24.85 -26.31
N TRP A 563 13.58 24.61 -25.13
CA TRP A 563 14.66 25.44 -24.60
C TRP A 563 15.95 25.35 -25.42
N GLU A 564 16.28 24.17 -25.95
CA GLU A 564 17.42 23.98 -26.85
C GLU A 564 17.28 24.74 -28.18
N SER A 565 16.04 24.94 -28.65
CA SER A 565 15.72 25.61 -29.92
C SER A 565 15.72 27.15 -29.84
N LEU A 566 15.74 27.73 -28.64
CA LEU A 566 15.77 29.18 -28.47
C LEU A 566 17.20 29.72 -28.61
N ASP A 567 17.35 30.82 -29.34
CA ASP A 567 18.61 31.56 -29.61
C ASP A 567 19.30 32.17 -28.36
N GLY A 568 18.95 31.72 -27.15
CA GLY A 568 19.51 32.14 -25.87
C GLY A 568 20.75 31.35 -25.41
N LYS A 569 21.27 30.44 -26.23
CA LYS A 569 22.46 29.62 -25.92
C LYS A 569 23.68 30.44 -25.47
N SER A 570 23.85 31.68 -25.94
CA SER A 570 25.04 32.47 -25.62
C SER A 570 25.13 32.93 -24.16
N ALA A 571 24.03 32.93 -23.39
CA ALA A 571 24.04 33.40 -22.00
C ALA A 571 24.04 32.27 -20.95
N TYR A 572 23.52 31.08 -21.29
CA TYR A 572 23.37 29.97 -20.34
C TYR A 572 24.47 28.90 -20.44
N LEU A 573 25.07 28.74 -21.62
CA LEU A 573 26.04 27.66 -21.89
C LEU A 573 27.50 28.05 -21.64
N THR A 574 27.81 29.31 -21.32
CA THR A 574 29.19 29.70 -21.01
C THR A 574 29.66 29.24 -19.63
N ASP A 575 28.75 29.10 -18.65
CA ASP A 575 29.13 28.82 -17.25
C ASP A 575 28.32 27.70 -16.54
N SER A 576 27.40 27.01 -17.24
CA SER A 576 26.67 25.89 -16.62
C SER A 576 27.40 24.57 -16.86
N PRO A 577 27.70 23.76 -15.81
CA PRO A 577 28.26 22.43 -16.00
C PRO A 577 27.30 21.58 -16.83
N LYS A 578 27.84 20.81 -17.76
CA LYS A 578 27.04 19.92 -18.60
C LYS A 578 26.41 18.86 -17.69
N LEU A 579 25.15 18.54 -17.95
CA LEU A 579 24.37 17.52 -17.23
C LEU A 579 25.01 16.11 -17.25
N GLU A 580 26.04 15.89 -18.07
CA GLU A 580 26.81 14.65 -18.11
C GLU A 580 27.80 14.53 -16.93
N ASP A 581 28.03 15.61 -16.17
CA ASP A 581 28.98 15.67 -15.05
C ASP A 581 28.33 15.65 -13.65
N VAL A 582 27.03 15.31 -13.52
CA VAL A 582 26.30 15.26 -12.22
C VAL A 582 25.63 13.91 -11.97
#